data_AF-A0A437P6B1-F1
#
_entry.id   AF-A0A437P6B1-F1
#
_cell.length_a   1.000
_cell.length_b   1.000
_cell.length_c   1.000
_cell.angle_alpha   90.00
_cell.angle_beta   90.00
_cell.angle_gamma   90.00
#
_symmetry.space_group_name_H-M   'P 1'
#
loop_
_entity.id
_entity.type
_entity.pdbx_description
1 polymer ?
#
loop_
_entity_poly.entity_id
_entity_poly.type
_entity_poly.pdbx_seq_one_letter_code
_entity_poly.pdbx_strand_id
1 'polypeptide(L)'
;MTTGIRLTTHLAQDRAACASGSAPVLAALAAGAAALVRCLARDPEPSDLDALARRTFADALAAAPLAALSLPGALPGAGVAPGLAGTPVAVALTPLDAPDDGAAGLPAGTLFSLRPVLGRDPAQAVLAPGREQCAAGLVTYGARTVLILTHGGPAWRFVLDPEAGEFRLAGRAAIPPEGRHCTLDPAAARHWAAPVRAFVEACRAGSDGPRGHDVTMDWCASLAAGAGRVLARGGLHLRPAEPRRAAAGTVSLVHAAAAVAGVVEAAGGRVRLFAARGLLRA
;
A
#
# COMPACT_ATOMS: atom_id res chain seq x y z
N MET A 1 20.66 10.85 -13.88
CA MET A 1 20.56 11.07 -12.42
C MET A 1 19.47 12.09 -12.19
N THR A 2 18.30 11.64 -11.73
CA THR A 2 17.08 12.47 -11.56
C THR A 2 16.76 12.66 -10.08
N THR A 3 17.80 12.71 -9.25
CA THR A 3 17.66 12.80 -7.79
C THR A 3 17.28 14.22 -7.43
N GLY A 4 16.15 14.41 -6.74
CA GLY A 4 15.77 15.71 -6.18
C GLY A 4 14.62 16.44 -6.86
N ILE A 5 14.04 15.90 -7.95
CA ILE A 5 12.78 16.43 -8.52
C ILE A 5 11.65 16.27 -7.49
N ARG A 6 10.89 17.34 -7.24
CA ARG A 6 9.72 17.30 -6.36
C ARG A 6 8.63 16.42 -6.96
N LEU A 7 7.90 15.70 -6.12
CA LEU A 7 6.78 14.86 -6.55
C LEU A 7 5.76 15.65 -7.40
N THR A 8 5.42 16.87 -7.00
CA THR A 8 4.49 17.72 -7.74
C THR A 8 4.98 18.06 -9.14
N THR A 9 6.27 18.38 -9.29
CA THR A 9 6.90 18.62 -10.60
C THR A 9 6.88 17.36 -11.47
N HIS A 10 7.19 16.20 -10.89
CA HIS A 10 7.14 14.94 -11.61
C HIS A 10 5.72 14.60 -12.10
N LEU A 11 4.71 14.74 -11.23
CA LEU A 11 3.32 14.48 -11.58
C LEU A 11 2.79 15.45 -12.65
N ALA A 12 3.18 16.73 -12.61
CA ALA A 12 2.76 17.72 -13.61
C ALA A 12 3.31 17.42 -15.02
N GLN A 13 4.45 16.74 -15.10
CA GLN A 13 5.07 16.32 -16.37
C GLN A 13 4.50 15.00 -16.89
N ASP A 14 3.77 14.25 -16.05
CA ASP A 14 3.23 12.96 -16.43
C ASP A 14 1.87 13.08 -17.15
N ARG A 15 1.84 12.71 -18.43
CA ARG A 15 0.64 12.80 -19.25
C ARG A 15 -0.50 11.92 -18.76
N ALA A 16 -0.23 10.74 -18.20
CA ALA A 16 -1.26 9.83 -17.73
C ALA A 16 -1.89 10.31 -16.40
N ALA A 17 -1.07 10.81 -15.49
CA ALA A 17 -1.55 11.42 -14.24
C ALA A 17 -2.39 12.68 -14.50
N CYS A 18 -1.97 13.51 -15.47
CA CYS A 18 -2.71 14.69 -15.89
C CYS A 18 -4.04 14.32 -16.59
N ALA A 19 -4.01 13.37 -17.55
CA ALA A 19 -5.19 12.98 -18.30
C ALA A 19 -6.28 12.32 -17.43
N SER A 20 -5.88 11.58 -16.39
CA SER A 20 -6.82 10.95 -15.45
C SER A 20 -7.31 11.88 -14.35
N GLY A 21 -6.71 13.07 -14.20
CA GLY A 21 -6.98 13.97 -13.07
C GLY A 21 -6.45 13.46 -11.72
N SER A 22 -5.59 12.44 -11.71
CA SER A 22 -5.07 11.85 -10.47
C SER A 22 -3.94 12.66 -9.84
N ALA A 23 -3.23 13.48 -10.62
CA ALA A 23 -2.07 14.26 -10.15
C ALA A 23 -2.33 15.11 -8.89
N PRO A 24 -3.36 15.98 -8.82
CA PRO A 24 -3.62 16.79 -7.61
C PRO A 24 -4.00 15.92 -6.41
N VAL A 25 -4.70 14.80 -6.61
CA VAL A 25 -5.08 13.87 -5.54
C VAL A 25 -3.84 13.13 -5.00
N LEU A 26 -2.94 12.68 -5.87
CA LEU A 26 -1.66 12.07 -5.48
C LEU A 26 -0.76 13.04 -4.71
N ALA A 27 -0.74 14.32 -5.12
CA ALA A 27 -0.02 15.36 -4.39
C ALA A 27 -0.60 15.59 -2.98
N ALA A 28 -1.93 15.60 -2.85
CA ALA A 28 -2.60 15.71 -1.55
C ALA A 28 -2.34 14.50 -0.64
N LEU A 29 -2.34 13.29 -1.19
CA LEU A 29 -1.97 12.07 -0.45
C LEU A 29 -0.53 12.11 0.04
N ALA A 30 0.41 12.58 -0.79
CA ALA A 30 1.79 12.77 -0.39
C ALA A 30 1.93 13.85 0.71
N ALA A 31 1.17 14.95 0.60
CA ALA A 31 1.13 15.99 1.62
C ALA A 31 0.57 15.47 2.95
N GLY A 32 -0.48 14.64 2.92
CA GLY A 32 -1.05 13.98 4.11
C GLY A 32 -0.04 13.06 4.79
N ALA A 33 0.71 12.25 4.03
CA ALA A 33 1.76 11.41 4.57
C ALA A 33 2.90 12.23 5.21
N ALA A 34 3.32 13.32 4.58
CA ALA A 34 4.32 14.23 5.14
C ALA A 34 3.81 14.96 6.39
N ALA A 35 2.53 15.34 6.42
CA ALA A 35 1.89 15.95 7.58
C ALA A 35 1.81 14.98 8.75
N LEU A 36 1.50 13.70 8.52
CA LEU A 36 1.45 12.69 9.58
C LEU A 36 2.82 12.53 10.26
N VAL A 37 3.89 12.47 9.46
CA VAL A 37 5.27 12.42 9.97
C VAL A 37 5.59 13.66 10.81
N ARG A 38 5.15 14.86 10.39
CA ARG A 38 5.34 16.09 11.18
C ARG A 38 4.53 16.10 12.47
N CYS A 39 3.30 15.57 12.46
CA CYS A 39 2.47 15.45 13.65
C CYS A 39 3.14 14.51 14.66
N LEU A 40 3.59 13.33 14.22
CA LEU A 40 4.35 12.38 15.04
C LEU A 40 5.65 12.96 15.60
N ALA A 41 6.34 13.83 14.85
CA ALA A 41 7.55 14.50 15.35
C ALA A 41 7.25 15.51 16.47
N ARG A 42 6.01 16.02 16.57
CA ARG A 42 5.58 16.98 17.60
C ARG A 42 4.90 16.29 18.80
N ASP A 43 4.18 15.22 18.52
CA ASP A 43 3.50 14.37 19.50
C ASP A 43 3.95 12.91 19.25
N PRO A 44 5.05 12.47 19.89
CA PRO A 44 5.67 11.18 19.60
C PRO A 44 4.88 9.97 20.13
N GLU A 45 3.98 10.19 21.10
CA GLU A 45 3.15 9.14 21.69
C GLU A 45 1.67 9.58 21.71
N PRO A 46 1.05 9.74 20.53
CA PRO A 46 -0.34 10.15 20.46
C PRO A 46 -1.23 9.08 21.10
N SER A 47 -2.25 9.52 21.85
CA SER A 47 -3.19 8.60 22.52
C SER A 47 -3.99 7.72 21.57
N ASP A 48 -4.23 8.19 20.34
CA ASP A 48 -4.87 7.43 19.26
C ASP A 48 -4.23 7.77 17.92
N LEU A 49 -3.29 6.92 17.51
CA LEU A 49 -2.53 7.09 16.28
C LEU A 49 -3.38 6.90 15.00
N ASP A 50 -4.37 5.99 15.02
CA ASP A 50 -5.26 5.76 13.86
C ASP A 50 -6.17 6.98 13.65
N ALA A 51 -6.73 7.54 14.73
CA ALA A 51 -7.53 8.75 14.66
C ALA A 51 -6.71 9.97 14.18
N LEU A 52 -5.45 10.10 14.64
CA LEU A 52 -4.54 11.14 14.15
C LEU A 52 -4.32 11.01 12.65
N ALA A 53 -3.95 9.81 12.17
CA ALA A 53 -3.73 9.55 10.75
C ALA A 53 -4.98 9.86 9.91
N ARG A 54 -6.16 9.42 10.33
CA ARG A 54 -7.43 9.71 9.65
C ARG A 54 -7.68 11.21 9.53
N ARG A 55 -7.51 11.97 10.61
CA ARG A 55 -7.68 13.44 10.59
C ARG A 55 -6.69 14.11 9.66
N THR A 56 -5.41 13.75 9.77
CA THR A 56 -4.35 14.35 8.94
C THR A 56 -4.59 14.14 7.44
N PHE A 57 -5.01 12.93 7.03
CA PHE A 57 -5.34 12.68 5.63
C PHE A 57 -6.65 13.35 5.20
N ALA A 58 -7.66 13.43 6.08
CA ALA A 58 -8.89 14.16 5.79
C ALA A 58 -8.61 15.65 5.53
N ASP A 59 -7.79 16.28 6.38
CA ASP A 59 -7.39 17.68 6.23
C ASP A 59 -6.61 17.91 4.93
N ALA A 60 -5.66 17.02 4.61
CA ALA A 60 -4.88 17.10 3.38
C ALA A 60 -5.72 16.91 2.11
N LEU A 61 -6.78 16.10 2.17
CA LEU A 61 -7.66 15.80 1.04
C LEU A 61 -8.87 16.74 0.94
N ALA A 62 -9.10 17.62 1.92
CA ALA A 62 -10.29 18.48 1.98
C ALA A 62 -10.47 19.36 0.73
N ALA A 63 -9.36 19.84 0.15
CA ALA A 63 -9.36 20.66 -1.06
C ALA A 63 -9.01 19.87 -2.35
N ALA A 64 -8.77 18.56 -2.26
CA ALA A 64 -8.39 17.77 -3.41
C ALA A 64 -9.61 17.49 -4.31
N PRO A 65 -9.45 17.51 -5.65
CA PRO A 65 -10.54 17.26 -6.60
C PRO A 65 -10.82 15.76 -6.74
N LEU A 66 -11.32 15.15 -5.67
CA LEU A 66 -11.77 13.77 -5.63
C LEU A 66 -13.31 13.71 -5.56
N ALA A 67 -13.90 12.67 -6.13
CA ALA A 67 -15.35 12.48 -6.21
C ALA A 67 -15.90 11.68 -5.03
N ALA A 68 -15.05 10.85 -4.43
CA ALA A 68 -15.36 9.98 -3.31
C ALA A 68 -14.09 9.62 -2.55
N LEU A 69 -14.15 9.62 -1.23
CA LEU A 69 -13.12 9.06 -0.35
C LEU A 69 -13.72 7.92 0.48
N SER A 70 -13.11 6.75 0.42
CA SER A 70 -13.49 5.60 1.23
C SER A 70 -12.35 5.15 2.12
N LEU A 71 -12.69 4.89 3.39
CA LEU A 71 -11.77 4.45 4.43
C LEU A 71 -12.19 3.06 4.95
N PRO A 72 -11.25 2.21 5.41
CA PRO A 72 -11.56 0.98 6.11
C PRO A 72 -12.46 1.21 7.34
N GLY A 73 -13.33 0.25 7.63
CA GLY A 73 -14.29 0.30 8.76
C GLY A 73 -15.63 0.96 8.42
N ALA A 74 -15.73 1.62 7.26
CA ALA A 74 -16.98 2.01 6.65
C ALA A 74 -17.84 0.78 6.27
N LEU A 75 -19.12 0.75 6.62
CA LEU A 75 -20.07 -0.21 6.02
C LEU A 75 -20.05 -0.04 4.48
N PRO A 76 -20.18 -1.13 3.69
CA PRO A 76 -20.25 -1.04 2.23
C PRO A 76 -21.37 -0.07 1.83
N GLY A 77 -21.00 1.02 1.16
CA GLY A 77 -21.93 2.08 0.73
C GLY A 77 -22.21 3.19 1.76
N ALA A 78 -21.83 3.06 3.04
CA ALA A 78 -22.14 4.03 4.09
C ALA A 78 -20.93 4.83 4.63
N GLY A 79 -19.71 4.55 4.18
CA GLY A 79 -18.54 5.38 4.50
C GLY A 79 -17.69 5.71 3.28
N VAL A 80 -18.39 6.02 2.19
CA VAL A 80 -17.83 6.80 1.09
C VAL A 80 -18.24 8.25 1.34
N ALA A 81 -17.28 9.08 1.76
CA ALA A 81 -17.53 10.51 1.86
C ALA A 81 -17.62 11.09 0.45
N PRO A 82 -18.71 11.77 0.09
CA PRO A 82 -18.82 12.43 -1.21
C PRO A 82 -17.75 13.52 -1.29
N GLY A 83 -17.08 13.57 -2.43
CA GLY A 83 -16.15 14.64 -2.74
C GLY A 83 -16.79 15.73 -3.60
N LEU A 84 -15.98 16.41 -4.39
CA LEU A 84 -16.42 17.47 -5.28
C LEU A 84 -17.14 16.88 -6.51
N ALA A 85 -18.37 17.33 -6.75
CA ALA A 85 -19.15 16.93 -7.92
C ALA A 85 -18.41 17.25 -9.23
N GLY A 86 -18.48 16.33 -10.21
CA GLY A 86 -17.83 16.50 -11.51
C GLY A 86 -16.33 16.20 -11.55
N THR A 87 -15.73 15.76 -10.43
CA THR A 87 -14.33 15.36 -10.41
C THR A 87 -14.13 13.90 -10.87
N PRO A 88 -13.00 13.57 -11.52
CA PRO A 88 -12.89 12.32 -12.27
C PRO A 88 -12.45 11.10 -11.44
N VAL A 89 -12.07 11.24 -10.17
CA VAL A 89 -11.37 10.18 -9.42
C VAL A 89 -12.02 9.89 -8.07
N ALA A 90 -12.24 8.61 -7.78
CA ALA A 90 -12.61 8.09 -6.47
C ALA A 90 -11.41 7.41 -5.79
N VAL A 91 -11.29 7.56 -4.47
CA VAL A 91 -10.13 7.14 -3.68
C VAL A 91 -10.54 6.12 -2.63
N ALA A 92 -9.85 4.98 -2.58
CA ALA A 92 -9.81 4.13 -1.40
C ALA A 92 -8.48 4.35 -0.68
N LEU A 93 -8.52 4.69 0.60
CA LEU A 93 -7.37 5.04 1.40
C LEU A 93 -7.39 4.25 2.71
N THR A 94 -6.29 3.58 3.02
CA THR A 94 -5.95 3.14 4.39
C THR A 94 -4.95 4.16 4.94
N PRO A 95 -5.38 5.11 5.79
CA PRO A 95 -4.51 6.18 6.29
C PRO A 95 -3.33 5.62 7.07
N LEU A 96 -3.60 4.59 7.88
CA LEU A 96 -2.59 3.87 8.64
C LEU A 96 -2.88 2.36 8.62
N ASP A 97 -1.91 1.62 8.12
CA ASP A 97 -1.84 0.16 8.10
C ASP A 97 -0.94 -0.30 9.26
N ALA A 98 -1.44 -1.27 10.02
CA ALA A 98 -0.88 -1.72 11.30
C ALA A 98 -0.71 -0.58 12.34
N PRO A 99 -1.83 0.06 12.78
CA PRO A 99 -1.78 1.16 13.74
C PRO A 99 -1.18 0.75 15.09
N ASP A 100 -1.47 -0.46 15.59
CA ASP A 100 -0.93 -0.98 16.85
C ASP A 100 0.60 -1.09 16.81
N ASP A 101 1.15 -1.63 15.72
CA ASP A 101 2.60 -1.71 15.48
C ASP A 101 3.19 -0.30 15.37
N GLY A 102 2.53 0.60 14.63
CA GLY A 102 2.96 1.99 14.50
C GLY A 102 3.04 2.72 15.84
N ALA A 103 2.05 2.52 16.73
CA ALA A 103 2.04 3.10 18.07
C ALA A 103 3.15 2.52 18.96
N ALA A 104 3.60 1.30 18.70
CA ALA A 104 4.75 0.68 19.35
C ALA A 104 6.12 1.06 18.72
N GLY A 105 6.14 1.96 17.74
CA GLY A 105 7.36 2.35 17.02
C GLY A 105 7.86 1.32 16.01
N LEU A 106 7.03 0.33 15.66
CA LEU A 106 7.32 -0.67 14.64
C LEU A 106 6.89 -0.18 13.24
N PRO A 107 7.36 -0.84 12.15
CA PRO A 107 7.03 -0.43 10.80
C PRO A 107 5.52 -0.41 10.52
N ALA A 108 5.05 0.73 10.03
CA ALA A 108 3.66 0.96 9.60
C ALA A 108 3.65 1.59 8.19
N GLY A 109 2.46 1.86 7.66
CA GLY A 109 2.37 2.55 6.38
C GLY A 109 1.00 3.08 6.00
N THR A 110 0.90 3.64 4.81
CA THR A 110 -0.35 4.10 4.18
C THR A 110 -0.53 3.35 2.87
N LEU A 111 -1.77 3.00 2.52
CA LEU A 111 -2.12 2.37 1.24
C LEU A 111 -3.21 3.19 0.56
N PHE A 112 -3.07 3.43 -0.74
CA PHE A 112 -4.10 4.14 -1.49
C PHE A 112 -4.26 3.64 -2.92
N SER A 113 -5.49 3.76 -3.42
CA SER A 113 -5.92 3.25 -4.72
C SER A 113 -6.94 4.20 -5.32
N LEU A 114 -6.68 4.66 -6.54
CA LEU A 114 -7.49 5.66 -7.26
C LEU A 114 -8.17 4.98 -8.45
N ARG A 115 -9.48 5.13 -8.56
CA ARG A 115 -10.27 4.66 -9.71
C ARG A 115 -10.94 5.83 -10.43
N PRO A 116 -11.03 5.80 -11.76
CA PRO A 116 -11.75 6.83 -12.50
C PRO A 116 -13.26 6.60 -12.37
N VAL A 117 -14.02 7.68 -12.16
CA VAL A 117 -15.48 7.63 -12.01
C VAL A 117 -16.15 7.31 -13.35
N LEU A 118 -15.70 7.92 -14.46
CA LEU A 118 -16.20 7.62 -15.83
C LEU A 118 -17.74 7.60 -15.95
N GLY A 119 -18.43 8.56 -15.33
CA GLY A 119 -19.89 8.66 -15.38
C GLY A 119 -20.66 7.64 -14.53
N ARG A 120 -19.96 6.82 -13.73
CA ARG A 120 -20.58 5.93 -12.74
C ARG A 120 -20.79 6.64 -11.41
N ASP A 121 -21.57 6.05 -10.52
CA ASP A 121 -21.70 6.55 -9.15
C ASP A 121 -20.33 6.51 -8.42
N PRO A 122 -19.89 7.58 -7.73
CA PRO A 122 -18.59 7.61 -7.07
C PRO A 122 -18.37 6.48 -6.05
N ALA A 123 -19.40 6.05 -5.31
CA ALA A 123 -19.27 4.94 -4.37
C ALA A 123 -19.09 3.60 -5.12
N GLN A 124 -19.74 3.42 -6.25
CA GLN A 124 -19.48 2.27 -7.13
C GLN A 124 -18.08 2.31 -7.76
N ALA A 125 -17.57 3.51 -8.10
CA ALA A 125 -16.21 3.68 -8.62
C ALA A 125 -15.14 3.26 -7.61
N VAL A 126 -15.31 3.58 -6.33
CA VAL A 126 -14.41 3.10 -5.25
C VAL A 126 -14.34 1.57 -5.24
N LEU A 127 -15.47 0.89 -5.41
CA LEU A 127 -15.58 -0.57 -5.32
C LEU A 127 -15.18 -1.30 -6.61
N ALA A 128 -14.85 -0.56 -7.67
CA ALA A 128 -14.47 -1.15 -8.95
C ALA A 128 -13.22 -2.05 -8.81
N PRO A 129 -13.11 -3.10 -9.65
CA PRO A 129 -11.97 -4.02 -9.67
C PRO A 129 -10.62 -3.30 -9.68
N GLY A 130 -9.62 -3.85 -8.98
CA GLY A 130 -8.28 -3.24 -8.89
C GLY A 130 -7.59 -3.04 -10.26
N ARG A 131 -7.94 -3.81 -11.28
CA ARG A 131 -7.43 -3.63 -12.65
C ARG A 131 -7.92 -2.33 -13.33
N GLU A 132 -8.94 -1.68 -12.78
CA GLU A 132 -9.47 -0.40 -13.28
C GLU A 132 -8.85 0.82 -12.59
N GLN A 133 -7.86 0.61 -11.72
CA GLN A 133 -7.14 1.71 -11.07
C GLN A 133 -6.41 2.57 -12.09
N CYS A 134 -6.56 3.89 -12.00
CA CYS A 134 -5.74 4.84 -12.76
C CYS A 134 -4.44 5.18 -12.02
N ALA A 135 -4.42 5.03 -10.69
CA ALA A 135 -3.21 5.18 -9.88
C ALA A 135 -3.30 4.35 -8.58
N ALA A 136 -2.15 3.99 -8.04
CA ALA A 136 -2.02 3.25 -6.80
C ALA A 136 -0.71 3.62 -6.10
N GLY A 137 -0.67 3.50 -4.79
CA GLY A 137 0.55 3.77 -4.05
C GLY A 137 0.54 3.28 -2.62
N LEU A 138 1.74 3.27 -2.04
CA LEU A 138 1.98 2.97 -0.65
C LEU A 138 3.05 3.89 -0.07
N VAL A 139 2.93 4.19 1.22
CA VAL A 139 3.96 4.87 2.00
C VAL A 139 4.42 3.92 3.10
N THR A 140 5.73 3.82 3.31
CA THR A 140 6.32 3.11 4.44
C THR A 140 6.89 4.09 5.44
N TYR A 141 6.50 3.97 6.70
CA TYR A 141 7.02 4.76 7.82
C TYR A 141 8.07 3.94 8.57
N GLY A 142 9.30 4.44 8.61
CA GLY A 142 10.45 3.82 9.27
C GLY A 142 11.62 4.80 9.29
N ALA A 143 12.86 4.28 9.32
CA ALA A 143 14.07 5.13 9.33
C ALA A 143 14.13 6.14 8.16
N ARG A 144 13.47 5.83 7.04
CA ARG A 144 13.16 6.78 5.98
C ARG A 144 11.68 6.65 5.64
N THR A 145 11.01 7.77 5.40
CA THR A 145 9.65 7.75 4.85
C THR A 145 9.73 7.65 3.33
N VAL A 146 9.24 6.54 2.78
CA VAL A 146 9.33 6.22 1.35
C VAL A 146 7.93 6.10 0.78
N LEU A 147 7.69 6.82 -0.31
CA LEU A 147 6.45 6.72 -1.11
C LEU A 147 6.77 5.99 -2.41
N ILE A 148 6.03 4.93 -2.71
CA ILE A 148 6.09 4.24 -4.00
C ILE A 148 4.71 4.31 -4.63
N LEU A 149 4.62 4.83 -5.85
CA LEU A 149 3.35 4.97 -6.56
C LEU A 149 3.48 4.65 -8.05
N THR A 150 2.34 4.34 -8.67
CA THR A 150 2.15 4.28 -10.12
C THR A 150 0.89 5.05 -10.51
N HIS A 151 0.83 5.54 -11.74
CA HIS A 151 -0.32 6.23 -12.34
C HIS A 151 -0.59 5.67 -13.76
N GLY A 152 -0.69 4.33 -13.87
CA GLY A 152 -0.96 3.63 -15.14
C GLY A 152 0.30 3.30 -15.96
N GLY A 153 1.49 3.44 -15.36
CA GLY A 153 2.78 3.17 -15.99
C GLY A 153 3.76 2.51 -15.01
N PRO A 154 5.08 2.75 -15.14
CA PRO A 154 6.04 2.19 -14.21
C PRO A 154 5.81 2.72 -12.78
N ALA A 155 6.25 1.96 -11.79
CA ALA A 155 6.28 2.43 -10.41
C ALA A 155 7.48 3.37 -10.17
N TRP A 156 7.26 4.42 -9.39
CA TRP A 156 8.27 5.42 -9.02
C TRP A 156 8.44 5.46 -7.51
N ARG A 157 9.68 5.65 -7.07
CA ARG A 157 10.06 5.74 -5.65
C ARG A 157 10.44 7.17 -5.32
N PHE A 158 9.86 7.69 -4.25
CA PHE A 158 10.15 8.98 -3.66
C PHE A 158 10.55 8.83 -2.20
N VAL A 159 11.40 9.72 -1.71
CA VAL A 159 11.81 9.77 -0.30
C VAL A 159 11.44 11.14 0.25
N LEU A 160 10.85 11.17 1.44
CA LEU A 160 10.51 12.41 2.13
C LEU A 160 11.78 13.15 2.54
N ASP A 161 11.86 14.43 2.17
CA ASP A 161 12.75 15.41 2.75
C ASP A 161 12.03 16.01 3.97
N PRO A 162 12.42 15.68 5.21
CA PRO A 162 11.70 16.11 6.40
C PRO A 162 11.81 17.61 6.67
N GLU A 163 12.90 18.25 6.23
CA GLU A 163 13.10 19.69 6.38
C GLU A 163 12.20 20.47 5.42
N ALA A 164 12.16 20.05 4.15
CA ALA A 164 11.28 20.66 3.16
C ALA A 164 9.81 20.25 3.33
N GLY A 165 9.55 19.11 3.99
CA GLY A 165 8.22 18.52 4.08
C GLY A 165 7.68 17.99 2.74
N GLU A 166 8.58 17.69 1.79
CA GLU A 166 8.24 17.32 0.41
C GLU A 166 8.89 15.98 0.01
N PHE A 167 8.18 15.21 -0.82
CA PHE A 167 8.73 13.98 -1.41
C PHE A 167 9.59 14.31 -2.65
N ARG A 168 10.80 13.75 -2.66
CA ARG A 168 11.77 13.89 -3.76
C ARG A 168 11.96 12.58 -4.51
N LEU A 169 12.02 12.66 -5.83
CA LEU A 169 12.22 11.50 -6.69
C LEU A 169 13.57 10.83 -6.39
N ALA A 170 13.51 9.53 -6.12
CA ALA A 170 14.64 8.66 -5.81
C ALA A 170 14.87 7.57 -6.88
N GLY A 171 14.06 7.55 -7.94
CA GLY A 171 14.20 6.66 -9.10
C GLY A 171 12.96 5.81 -9.39
N ARG A 172 13.08 4.88 -10.35
CA ARG A 172 12.05 3.87 -10.61
C ARG A 172 12.07 2.80 -9.51
N ALA A 173 10.90 2.27 -9.19
CA ALA A 173 10.77 1.05 -8.41
C ALA A 173 10.71 -0.14 -9.37
N ALA A 174 11.64 -1.08 -9.22
CA ALA A 174 11.68 -2.32 -9.97
C ALA A 174 12.05 -3.45 -9.00
N ILE A 175 11.21 -4.46 -8.93
CA ILE A 175 11.43 -5.60 -8.03
C ILE A 175 12.62 -6.41 -8.54
N PRO A 176 13.63 -6.69 -7.70
CA PRO A 176 14.69 -7.62 -8.05
C PRO A 176 14.13 -8.99 -8.47
N PRO A 177 14.63 -9.60 -9.56
CA PRO A 177 14.08 -10.85 -10.10
C PRO A 177 14.22 -12.03 -9.13
N GLU A 178 15.22 -11.97 -8.27
CA GLU A 178 15.46 -12.96 -7.21
C GLU A 178 15.39 -12.28 -5.84
N GLY A 179 14.75 -12.95 -4.89
CA GLY A 179 14.82 -12.56 -3.49
C GLY A 179 14.67 -13.77 -2.58
N ARG A 180 15.58 -13.88 -1.62
CA ARG A 180 15.70 -15.04 -0.72
C ARG A 180 15.08 -14.76 0.64
N HIS A 181 13.90 -14.14 0.63
CA HIS A 181 13.28 -13.72 1.88
C HIS A 181 11.76 -13.83 1.82
N CYS A 182 11.18 -14.35 2.90
CA CYS A 182 9.75 -14.55 3.05
C CYS A 182 9.26 -13.89 4.34
N THR A 183 8.28 -13.00 4.24
CA THR A 183 7.57 -12.43 5.39
C THR A 183 6.25 -13.15 5.57
N LEU A 184 6.00 -13.79 6.71
CA LEU A 184 4.68 -14.35 7.07
C LEU A 184 4.51 -14.45 8.60
N ASP A 185 3.26 -14.42 9.07
CA ASP A 185 2.96 -14.52 10.51
C ASP A 185 3.13 -15.96 11.02
N PRO A 186 4.17 -16.26 11.83
CA PRO A 186 4.39 -17.59 12.40
C PRO A 186 3.30 -17.98 13.40
N ALA A 187 2.63 -17.02 14.06
CA ALA A 187 1.58 -17.32 15.03
C ALA A 187 0.36 -17.98 14.36
N ALA A 188 0.15 -17.74 13.06
CA ALA A 188 -0.90 -18.37 12.27
C ALA A 188 -0.57 -19.81 11.81
N ALA A 189 0.58 -20.39 12.22
CA ALA A 189 1.05 -21.70 11.74
C ALA A 189 0.03 -22.84 11.82
N ARG A 190 -0.75 -22.87 12.92
CA ARG A 190 -1.80 -23.86 13.15
C ARG A 190 -2.97 -23.76 12.16
N HIS A 191 -3.11 -22.63 11.48
CA HIS A 191 -4.19 -22.34 10.53
C HIS A 191 -3.74 -22.27 9.08
N TRP A 192 -2.44 -22.36 8.80
CA TRP A 192 -1.94 -22.37 7.43
C TRP A 192 -2.51 -23.55 6.64
N ALA A 193 -2.95 -23.28 5.42
CA ALA A 193 -3.26 -24.30 4.45
C ALA A 193 -2.02 -25.15 4.14
N ALA A 194 -2.24 -26.41 3.74
CA ALA A 194 -1.15 -27.36 3.47
C ALA A 194 -0.06 -26.82 2.52
N PRO A 195 -0.36 -26.10 1.42
CA PRO A 195 0.67 -25.54 0.55
C PRO A 195 1.54 -24.47 1.23
N VAL A 196 0.95 -23.63 2.09
CA VAL A 196 1.70 -22.61 2.83
C VAL A 196 2.63 -23.27 3.84
N ARG A 197 2.13 -24.28 4.57
CA ARG A 197 2.96 -25.04 5.50
C ARG A 197 4.12 -25.75 4.79
N ALA A 198 3.84 -26.45 3.69
CA ALA A 198 4.86 -27.12 2.90
C ALA A 198 5.92 -26.15 2.38
N PHE A 199 5.51 -24.97 1.90
CA PHE A 199 6.42 -23.91 1.50
C PHE A 199 7.33 -23.43 2.65
N VAL A 200 6.77 -23.21 3.84
CA VAL A 200 7.55 -22.78 5.01
C VAL A 200 8.54 -23.86 5.45
N GLU A 201 8.13 -25.13 5.49
CA GLU A 201 9.04 -26.24 5.80
C GLU A 201 10.17 -26.37 4.76
N ALA A 202 9.86 -26.19 3.48
CA ALA A 202 10.87 -26.14 2.42
C ALA A 202 11.85 -24.97 2.57
N CYS A 203 11.40 -23.81 3.06
CA CYS A 203 12.27 -22.68 3.39
C CYS A 203 13.16 -22.96 4.61
N ARG A 204 12.63 -23.63 5.64
CA ARG A 204 13.36 -24.01 6.86
C ARG A 204 14.44 -25.06 6.63
N ALA A 205 14.22 -25.96 5.67
CA ALA A 205 15.22 -26.95 5.27
C ALA A 205 16.47 -26.31 4.61
N GLY A 206 16.40 -25.04 4.20
CA GLY A 206 17.55 -24.27 3.73
C GLY A 206 18.25 -24.89 2.52
N SER A 207 19.57 -24.79 2.51
CA SER A 207 20.44 -25.35 1.46
C SER A 207 20.37 -26.88 1.32
N ASP A 208 20.09 -27.62 2.39
CA ASP A 208 19.90 -29.08 2.36
C ASP A 208 18.48 -29.48 1.89
N GLY A 209 17.59 -28.51 1.78
CA GLY A 209 16.21 -28.70 1.39
C GLY A 209 15.98 -28.69 -0.13
N PRO A 210 14.71 -28.90 -0.55
CA PRO A 210 14.34 -28.91 -1.97
C PRO A 210 14.54 -27.57 -2.69
N ARG A 211 14.83 -26.48 -1.95
CA ARG A 211 15.11 -25.15 -2.50
C ARG A 211 16.59 -24.96 -2.86
N GLY A 212 17.50 -25.73 -2.28
CA GLY A 212 18.95 -25.63 -2.54
C GLY A 212 19.58 -24.30 -2.12
N HIS A 213 18.90 -23.48 -1.30
CA HIS A 213 19.44 -22.23 -0.77
C HIS A 213 18.68 -21.79 0.50
N ASP A 214 19.36 -21.02 1.36
CA ASP A 214 18.73 -20.48 2.56
C ASP A 214 17.75 -19.34 2.23
N VAL A 215 16.72 -19.20 3.08
CA VAL A 215 15.69 -18.15 2.99
C VAL A 215 15.59 -17.46 4.34
N THR A 216 15.78 -16.15 4.37
CA THR A 216 15.50 -15.35 5.57
C THR A 216 13.99 -15.25 5.78
N MET A 217 13.53 -15.52 6.99
CA MET A 217 12.13 -15.41 7.35
C MET A 217 11.92 -14.39 8.46
N ASP A 218 10.90 -13.54 8.31
CA ASP A 218 10.51 -12.56 9.32
C ASP A 218 8.98 -12.40 9.36
N TRP A 219 8.52 -11.51 10.25
CA TRP A 219 7.14 -11.06 10.32
C TRP A 219 7.08 -9.54 10.40
N CYS A 220 6.13 -8.96 9.67
CA CYS A 220 5.77 -7.55 9.74
C CYS A 220 4.26 -7.46 9.55
N ALA A 221 3.54 -6.89 10.52
CA ALA A 221 2.08 -6.83 10.46
C ALA A 221 1.58 -5.84 9.40
N SER A 222 2.37 -4.79 9.10
CA SER A 222 2.08 -3.86 8.04
C SER A 222 2.28 -4.49 6.67
N LEU A 223 1.18 -4.56 5.91
CA LEU A 223 1.20 -4.91 4.50
C LEU A 223 1.97 -3.87 3.67
N ALA A 224 1.85 -2.58 4.00
CA ALA A 224 2.59 -1.52 3.32
C ALA A 224 4.10 -1.68 3.48
N ALA A 225 4.59 -1.87 4.71
CA ALA A 225 6.00 -2.10 4.99
C ALA A 225 6.50 -3.42 4.38
N GLY A 226 5.71 -4.48 4.49
CA GLY A 226 6.00 -5.77 3.85
C GLY A 226 6.11 -5.69 2.32
N ALA A 227 5.18 -4.99 1.67
CA ALA A 227 5.24 -4.74 0.23
C ALA A 227 6.43 -3.85 -0.15
N GLY A 228 6.73 -2.81 0.65
CA GLY A 228 7.91 -1.98 0.48
C GLY A 228 9.21 -2.78 0.52
N ARG A 229 9.31 -3.78 1.42
CA ARG A 229 10.44 -4.71 1.49
C ARG A 229 10.60 -5.52 0.20
N VAL A 230 9.50 -6.08 -0.32
CA VAL A 230 9.48 -6.82 -1.59
C VAL A 230 9.88 -5.91 -2.76
N LEU A 231 9.34 -4.68 -2.82
CA LEU A 231 9.68 -3.68 -3.83
C LEU A 231 11.17 -3.30 -3.82
N ALA A 232 11.80 -3.33 -2.65
CA ALA A 232 13.21 -2.97 -2.49
C ALA A 232 14.20 -4.13 -2.69
N ARG A 233 13.83 -5.35 -2.28
CA ARG A 233 14.76 -6.49 -2.16
C ARG A 233 14.28 -7.79 -2.81
N GLY A 234 13.09 -7.79 -3.42
CA GLY A 234 12.46 -8.99 -3.94
C GLY A 234 12.01 -9.94 -2.82
N GLY A 235 11.63 -11.15 -3.22
CA GLY A 235 11.13 -12.19 -2.32
C GLY A 235 9.61 -12.14 -2.18
N LEU A 236 9.12 -12.62 -1.03
CA LEU A 236 7.71 -12.92 -0.83
C LEU A 236 7.17 -12.29 0.46
N HIS A 237 5.94 -11.79 0.42
CA HIS A 237 5.16 -11.42 1.59
C HIS A 237 3.83 -12.17 1.53
N LEU A 238 3.57 -13.02 2.53
CA LEU A 238 2.39 -13.87 2.60
C LEU A 238 1.50 -13.44 3.77
N ARG A 239 0.22 -13.20 3.45
CA ARG A 239 -0.86 -13.05 4.44
C ARG A 239 -1.91 -14.13 4.22
N PRO A 240 -1.72 -15.34 4.79
CA PRO A 240 -2.72 -16.41 4.70
C PRO A 240 -4.04 -15.96 5.35
N ALA A 241 -5.16 -16.46 4.84
CA ALA A 241 -6.45 -16.23 5.49
C ALA A 241 -6.45 -16.87 6.88
N GLU A 242 -6.91 -16.13 7.89
CA GLU A 242 -7.13 -16.66 9.23
C GLU A 242 -8.64 -16.90 9.44
N PRO A 243 -9.13 -18.15 9.44
CA PRO A 243 -10.56 -18.46 9.44
C PRO A 243 -11.33 -17.93 10.66
N ARG A 244 -10.64 -17.66 11.77
CA ARG A 244 -11.24 -17.22 13.03
C ARG A 244 -11.29 -15.70 13.20
N ARG A 245 -10.55 -14.93 12.40
CA ARG A 245 -10.63 -13.46 12.39
C ARG A 245 -11.59 -13.03 11.28
N ALA A 246 -12.89 -13.06 11.57
CA ALA A 246 -13.89 -12.43 10.71
C ALA A 246 -13.60 -10.92 10.61
N ALA A 247 -13.65 -10.38 9.39
CA ALA A 247 -13.51 -8.97 8.96
C ALA A 247 -12.25 -8.19 9.39
N ALA A 248 -11.88 -8.21 10.68
CA ALA A 248 -10.82 -7.37 11.27
C ALA A 248 -9.37 -7.86 11.02
N GLY A 249 -9.18 -9.10 10.56
CA GLY A 249 -7.86 -9.67 10.23
C GLY A 249 -7.63 -9.93 8.72
N THR A 250 -8.67 -9.80 7.92
CA THR A 250 -8.64 -10.01 6.47
C THR A 250 -8.16 -8.76 5.75
N VAL A 251 -7.15 -8.92 4.88
CA VAL A 251 -6.69 -7.84 3.99
C VAL A 251 -7.85 -7.34 3.14
N SER A 252 -8.21 -6.06 3.27
CA SER A 252 -9.25 -5.45 2.46
C SER A 252 -8.85 -5.48 0.98
N LEU A 253 -9.70 -6.06 0.11
CA LEU A 253 -9.44 -6.05 -1.32
C LEU A 253 -9.38 -4.63 -1.89
N VAL A 254 -10.28 -3.76 -1.44
CA VAL A 254 -10.44 -2.40 -1.98
C VAL A 254 -9.40 -1.43 -1.43
N HIS A 255 -9.16 -1.47 -0.11
CA HIS A 255 -8.34 -0.47 0.59
C HIS A 255 -6.87 -0.87 0.78
N ALA A 256 -6.54 -2.15 0.58
CA ALA A 256 -5.19 -2.66 0.84
C ALA A 256 -4.63 -3.47 -0.34
N ALA A 257 -5.25 -4.60 -0.69
CA ALA A 257 -4.71 -5.48 -1.73
C ALA A 257 -4.64 -4.81 -3.11
N ALA A 258 -5.66 -4.02 -3.48
CA ALA A 258 -5.67 -3.29 -4.75
C ALA A 258 -4.50 -2.30 -4.88
N ALA A 259 -4.21 -1.54 -3.81
CA ALA A 259 -3.11 -0.58 -3.78
C ALA A 259 -1.75 -1.28 -3.97
N VAL A 260 -1.52 -2.36 -3.19
CA VAL A 260 -0.30 -3.17 -3.28
C VAL A 260 -0.16 -3.81 -4.66
N ALA A 261 -1.23 -4.39 -5.20
CA ALA A 261 -1.22 -5.02 -6.52
C ALA A 261 -0.83 -4.01 -7.61
N GLY A 262 -1.43 -2.82 -7.62
CA GLY A 262 -1.12 -1.79 -8.60
C GLY A 262 0.37 -1.44 -8.63
N VAL A 263 0.97 -1.22 -7.45
CA VAL A 263 2.40 -0.86 -7.35
C VAL A 263 3.32 -2.05 -7.66
N VAL A 264 3.03 -3.23 -7.12
CA VAL A 264 3.87 -4.43 -7.31
C VAL A 264 3.89 -4.86 -8.77
N GLU A 265 2.75 -4.87 -9.45
CA GLU A 265 2.68 -5.21 -10.87
C GLU A 265 3.37 -4.16 -11.76
N ALA A 266 3.19 -2.87 -11.45
CA ALA A 266 3.92 -1.78 -12.12
C ALA A 266 5.44 -1.81 -11.90
N ALA A 267 5.91 -2.52 -10.87
CA ALA A 267 7.33 -2.75 -10.59
C ALA A 267 7.85 -4.10 -11.13
N GLY A 268 7.05 -4.85 -11.90
CA GLY A 268 7.43 -6.13 -12.51
C GLY A 268 7.18 -7.36 -11.63
N GLY A 269 6.55 -7.20 -10.47
CA GLY A 269 6.19 -8.29 -9.57
C GLY A 269 4.83 -8.91 -9.90
N ARG A 270 4.35 -9.79 -9.00
CA ARG A 270 3.05 -10.45 -9.12
C ARG A 270 2.35 -10.45 -7.77
N VAL A 271 1.06 -10.15 -7.78
CA VAL A 271 0.16 -10.37 -6.64
C VAL A 271 -0.82 -11.47 -6.98
N ARG A 272 -1.06 -12.37 -6.03
CA ARG A 272 -1.99 -13.49 -6.19
C ARG A 272 -2.83 -13.62 -4.95
N LEU A 273 -4.15 -13.68 -5.15
CA LEU A 273 -5.10 -14.06 -4.12
C LEU A 273 -5.29 -15.57 -4.24
N PHE A 274 -4.82 -16.31 -3.25
CA PHE A 274 -5.06 -17.75 -3.20
C PHE A 274 -6.37 -18.00 -2.47
N ALA A 275 -7.45 -18.20 -3.22
CA ALA A 275 -8.59 -18.93 -2.68
C ALA A 275 -8.14 -20.39 -2.50
N ALA A 276 -8.51 -21.04 -1.39
CA ALA A 276 -8.11 -22.42 -1.08
C ALA A 276 -8.60 -23.49 -2.09
N ARG A 277 -9.16 -23.10 -3.24
CA ARG A 277 -9.52 -23.96 -4.37
C ARG A 277 -8.52 -23.75 -5.51
N GLY A 278 -7.51 -24.62 -5.61
CA GLY A 278 -6.76 -24.78 -6.87
C GLY A 278 -5.23 -24.76 -6.86
N LEU A 279 -4.55 -25.08 -5.75
CA LEU A 279 -3.09 -25.23 -5.74
C LEU A 279 -2.66 -26.64 -6.18
N LEU A 280 -2.84 -26.93 -7.47
CA LEU A 280 -2.11 -27.95 -8.26
C LEU A 280 -2.12 -27.46 -9.72
N ARG A 281 -1.24 -26.51 -10.06
CA ARG A 281 -0.68 -26.24 -11.41
C ARG A 281 0.03 -24.89 -11.45
N ALA A 282 1.36 -24.93 -11.40
CA ALA A 282 2.33 -24.15 -12.18
C ALA A 282 3.71 -24.39 -11.58
#